data_AF-A0A4D6MSX7-F1
#
_entry.id   AF-A0A4D6MSX7-F1
#
_cell.length_a   1.000
_cell.length_b   1.000
_cell.length_c   1.000
_cell.angle_alpha   90.00
_cell.angle_beta   90.00
_cell.angle_gamma   90.00
#
_symmetry.space_group_name_H-M   'P 1'
#
loop_
_entity.id
_entity.type
_entity.pdbx_description
1 polymer ?
#
loop_
_entity_poly.entity_id
_entity_poly.type
_entity_poly.pdbx_seq_one_letter_code
_entity_poly.pdbx_strand_id
1 'polypeptide(L)'
;MWVQILAKRGNWSGGKEESIGDWLKLGNQEIACYLGLELGKIKIKRFADGEIYVQLQESVRGCDVFLVQPTCPPANENLMELLIMIDACRRASAKNITAVIPYFGYARADRKTQGRESIAAKLVANLITEAGANRVLACDLHSGQSMGYFDIPVDHVYGQPVILDYLASKTICSDDLVVVSPDVGGVARARAFAKKLSDAPLAIVDKRRHGHNVAEVMNLIGDVRGKVAVMVDDMIDTAGTIAKGAALLHQEGAREVYACTTHAVFSPPAIERLSSGLFQEVIITNTIPVAEQNYFPQLTVLSVANLLGETVWRVHDDCSVSSIFLVELNLIQVWALIEQFVSLVCTFQLMTLRAQHCDENNGVSVHYVRSSCTSASIKPKSFTFFKRVDVEEDVEEECGDETKQQLEVTKKEVSHAQKKLVAERRKGLILLLVLCWTIMTCLFNVQPKSEPFSPTKH
;
A
#
# COMPACT_ATOMS: atom_id res chain seq x y z
N MET A 1 8.60 15.71 17.72
CA MET A 1 8.43 14.38 17.11
C MET A 1 9.83 13.82 16.94
N TRP A 2 10.26 12.95 17.87
CA TRP A 2 11.64 12.42 17.95
C TRP A 2 11.71 11.05 17.28
N VAL A 3 11.19 10.98 16.04
CA VAL A 3 11.20 9.78 15.21
C VAL A 3 12.25 10.00 14.12
N GLN A 4 13.29 9.18 14.12
CA GLN A 4 14.24 9.15 13.01
C GLN A 4 14.08 7.83 12.26
N ILE A 5 13.66 7.92 11.00
CA ILE A 5 13.72 6.81 10.07
C ILE A 5 15.11 6.85 9.45
N LEU A 6 15.99 5.95 9.89
CA LEU A 6 17.28 5.81 9.26
C LEU A 6 17.18 4.70 8.22
N ALA A 7 17.59 5.06 7.02
CA ALA A 7 17.67 4.19 5.87
C ALA A 7 18.92 4.60 5.09
N LYS A 8 19.51 3.66 4.37
CA LYS A 8 20.65 3.91 3.48
C LYS A 8 20.36 5.11 2.55
N ARG A 9 21.09 6.21 2.75
CA ARG A 9 21.19 7.32 1.78
C ARG A 9 22.43 7.07 0.92
N GLY A 10 22.23 6.65 -0.33
CA GLY A 10 23.32 6.62 -1.31
C GLY A 10 23.78 8.05 -1.62
N ASN A 11 25.01 8.39 -1.23
CA ASN A 11 25.81 9.44 -1.87
C ASN A 11 27.11 8.79 -2.32
N TRP A 12 27.29 8.67 -3.63
CA TRP A 12 28.37 7.91 -4.23
C TRP A 12 29.57 8.78 -4.60
N SER A 13 30.76 8.20 -4.40
CA SER A 13 32.01 8.58 -5.03
C SER A 13 32.84 7.30 -5.26
N GLY A 14 32.64 6.68 -6.42
CA GLY A 14 33.55 5.68 -7.01
C GLY A 14 33.28 4.20 -6.70
N GLY A 15 33.27 3.37 -7.76
CA GLY A 15 33.38 1.89 -7.71
C GLY A 15 32.10 1.11 -8.05
N LYS A 16 32.06 0.51 -9.25
CA LYS A 16 30.99 -0.29 -9.86
C LYS A 16 30.42 -1.40 -8.95
N GLU A 17 29.36 -1.09 -8.22
CA GLU A 17 28.40 -2.03 -7.63
C GLU A 17 27.02 -1.35 -7.72
N GLU A 18 26.57 -1.18 -8.97
CA GLU A 18 25.31 -0.54 -9.34
C GLU A 18 24.14 -1.50 -9.07
N SER A 19 23.01 -0.95 -8.62
CA SER A 19 21.67 -1.56 -8.63
C SER A 19 21.03 -2.13 -7.34
N ILE A 20 21.60 -2.03 -6.13
CA ILE A 20 20.84 -2.39 -4.90
C ILE A 20 20.67 -1.22 -3.93
N GLY A 21 21.68 -0.35 -3.81
CA GLY A 21 21.66 0.79 -2.89
C GLY A 21 20.64 1.89 -3.24
N ASP A 22 20.36 2.12 -4.52
CA ASP A 22 19.44 3.16 -4.97
C ASP A 22 17.96 2.77 -4.85
N TRP A 23 17.65 1.47 -4.71
CA TRP A 23 16.28 0.94 -4.74
C TRP A 23 15.67 0.78 -3.36
N LEU A 24 16.48 0.45 -2.34
CA LEU A 24 16.05 0.54 -0.94
C LEU A 24 15.54 1.94 -0.60
N LYS A 25 16.06 2.96 -1.31
CA LYS A 25 15.69 4.36 -1.15
C LYS A 25 14.22 4.61 -1.47
N LEU A 26 13.62 3.91 -2.44
CA LEU A 26 12.26 4.20 -2.91
C LEU A 26 11.21 3.79 -1.85
N GLY A 27 11.26 2.53 -1.38
CA GLY A 27 10.35 2.06 -0.32
C GLY A 27 10.54 2.81 1.00
N ASN A 28 11.78 3.12 1.37
CA ASN A 28 12.07 3.86 2.60
C ASN A 28 11.60 5.32 2.52
N GLN A 29 11.74 5.95 1.34
CA GLN A 29 11.25 7.31 1.11
C GLN A 29 9.72 7.35 1.12
N GLU A 30 9.03 6.34 0.57
CA GLU A 30 7.57 6.26 0.63
C GLU A 30 7.06 6.18 2.08
N ILE A 31 7.71 5.38 2.94
CA ILE A 31 7.37 5.30 4.38
C ILE A 31 7.61 6.65 5.08
N ALA A 32 8.73 7.31 4.78
CA ALA A 32 9.04 8.63 5.32
C ALA A 32 8.02 9.69 4.88
N CYS A 33 7.65 9.67 3.59
CA CYS A 33 6.60 10.53 3.02
C CYS A 33 5.24 10.28 3.70
N TYR A 34 4.87 9.03 3.97
CA TYR A 34 3.66 8.70 4.71
C TYR A 34 3.65 9.36 6.10
N LEU A 35 4.78 9.32 6.79
CA LEU A 35 4.94 9.87 8.13
C LEU A 35 5.12 11.40 8.15
N GLY A 36 5.31 12.03 7.00
CA GLY A 36 5.63 13.46 6.88
C GLY A 36 7.03 13.80 7.43
N LEU A 37 7.97 12.85 7.29
CA LEU A 37 9.33 12.94 7.79
C LEU A 37 10.35 12.90 6.65
N GLU A 38 11.54 13.43 6.91
CA GLU A 38 12.71 13.15 6.07
C GLU A 38 13.47 11.93 6.61
N LEU A 39 14.10 11.18 5.71
CA LEU A 39 15.05 10.14 6.12
C LEU A 39 16.24 10.78 6.85
N GLY A 40 16.68 10.13 7.92
CA GLY A 40 17.88 10.55 8.61
C GLY A 40 19.14 10.36 7.77
N LYS A 41 20.18 11.14 8.07
CA LYS A 41 21.47 11.16 7.39
C LYS A 41 22.37 10.08 7.99
N ILE A 42 22.58 9.03 7.23
CA ILE A 42 23.55 7.97 7.53
C ILE A 42 24.54 7.85 6.38
N LYS A 43 25.82 7.72 6.73
CA LYS A 43 26.88 7.44 5.77
C LYS A 43 27.22 5.96 5.85
N ILE A 44 26.96 5.24 4.77
CA ILE A 44 27.30 3.82 4.63
C ILE A 44 28.27 3.70 3.47
N LYS A 45 29.42 3.07 3.70
CA LYS A 45 30.42 2.77 2.66
C LYS A 45 31.04 1.40 2.90
N ARG A 46 31.71 0.86 1.89
CA ARG A 46 32.57 -0.31 2.04
C ARG A 46 34.03 0.10 2.08
N PHE A 47 34.83 -0.57 2.92
CA PHE A 47 36.27 -0.53 2.84
C PHE A 47 36.76 -1.37 1.65
N ALA A 48 38.05 -1.26 1.29
CA ALA A 48 38.61 -1.91 0.11
C ALA A 48 38.59 -3.45 0.20
N ASP A 49 38.52 -4.00 1.40
CA ASP A 49 38.41 -5.44 1.72
C ASP A 49 36.94 -5.92 1.83
N GLY A 50 35.97 -5.03 1.66
CA GLY A 50 34.54 -5.34 1.67
C GLY A 50 33.83 -5.12 3.02
N GLU A 51 34.57 -4.76 4.08
CA GLU A 51 33.98 -4.46 5.40
C GLU A 51 33.03 -3.25 5.33
N ILE A 52 31.93 -3.30 6.09
CA ILE A 52 30.89 -2.28 6.09
C ILE A 52 31.21 -1.21 7.14
N TYR A 53 31.28 0.05 6.71
CA TYR A 53 31.39 1.22 7.58
C TYR A 53 30.05 1.95 7.65
N VAL A 54 29.60 2.24 8.87
CA VAL A 54 28.39 3.03 9.13
C VAL A 54 28.72 4.20 10.06
N GLN A 55 28.24 5.39 9.71
CA GLN A 55 28.32 6.57 10.56
C GLN A 55 27.04 7.39 10.50
N LEU A 56 26.39 7.56 11.64
CA LEU A 56 25.29 8.50 11.83
C LEU A 56 25.81 9.94 11.63
N GLN A 57 25.17 10.71 10.75
CA GLN A 57 25.56 12.11 10.47
C GLN A 57 24.71 13.12 11.25
N GLU A 58 23.84 12.63 12.13
CA GLU A 58 23.03 13.44 13.05
C GLU A 58 22.89 12.73 14.39
N SER A 59 22.51 13.48 15.43
CA SER A 59 22.30 12.91 16.76
C SER A 59 21.00 12.09 16.81
N VAL A 60 21.12 10.86 17.29
CA VAL A 60 19.99 9.97 17.64
C VAL A 60 19.75 9.91 19.16
N ARG A 61 20.49 10.70 19.97
CA ARG A 61 20.46 10.61 21.43
C ARG A 61 19.05 10.85 21.96
N GLY A 62 18.50 9.88 22.67
CA GLY A 62 17.16 9.96 23.25
C GLY A 62 16.01 9.82 22.24
N CYS A 63 16.30 9.61 20.95
CA CYS A 63 15.29 9.44 19.91
C CYS A 63 14.73 8.01 19.88
N ASP A 64 13.51 7.88 19.36
CA ASP A 64 12.98 6.61 18.88
C ASP A 64 13.42 6.44 17.41
N VAL A 65 14.25 5.42 17.17
CA VAL A 65 14.88 5.17 15.86
C VAL A 65 14.22 3.97 15.19
N PHE A 66 13.84 4.14 13.93
CA PHE A 66 13.30 3.08 13.08
C PHE A 66 14.29 2.81 11.94
N LEU A 67 14.85 1.61 11.91
CA LEU A 67 15.79 1.17 10.88
C LEU A 67 15.06 0.33 9.84
N VAL A 68 14.84 0.85 8.64
CA VAL A 68 14.13 0.13 7.58
C VAL A 68 15.12 -0.57 6.66
N GLN A 69 15.24 -1.89 6.83
CA GLN A 69 16.22 -2.71 6.10
C GLN A 69 15.66 -4.12 5.85
N PRO A 70 15.22 -4.45 4.61
CA PRO A 70 15.00 -5.84 4.26
C PRO A 70 16.35 -6.58 4.22
N THR A 71 16.33 -7.85 4.62
CA THR A 71 17.51 -8.74 4.60
C THR A 71 17.46 -9.66 3.37
N CYS A 72 17.13 -9.05 2.22
CA CYS A 72 17.07 -9.69 0.91
C CYS A 72 18.47 -9.91 0.31
N PRO A 73 18.60 -10.65 -0.82
CA PRO A 73 19.88 -10.80 -1.50
C PRO A 73 20.55 -9.45 -1.82
N PRO A 74 21.87 -9.29 -1.56
CA PRO A 74 22.76 -10.23 -0.90
C PRO A 74 22.52 -10.25 0.63
N ALA A 75 22.10 -11.41 1.14
CA ALA A 75 21.42 -11.52 2.44
C ALA A 75 22.35 -11.27 3.63
N ASN A 76 23.59 -11.76 3.59
CA ASN A 76 24.56 -11.60 4.67
C ASN A 76 24.96 -10.14 4.83
N GLU A 77 25.14 -9.45 3.71
CA GLU A 77 25.61 -8.07 3.64
C GLU A 77 24.52 -7.13 4.15
N ASN A 78 23.28 -7.32 3.70
CA ASN A 78 22.14 -6.54 4.20
C ASN A 78 21.86 -6.81 5.68
N LEU A 79 22.07 -8.05 6.15
CA LEU A 79 21.99 -8.38 7.58
C LEU A 79 23.10 -7.68 8.36
N MET A 80 24.36 -7.78 7.92
CA MET A 80 25.48 -7.12 8.59
C MET A 80 25.33 -5.59 8.60
N GLU A 81 24.84 -4.99 7.52
CA GLU A 81 24.52 -3.56 7.45
C GLU A 81 23.48 -3.19 8.53
N LEU A 82 22.40 -3.97 8.68
CA LEU A 82 21.40 -3.78 9.75
C LEU A 82 22.01 -3.88 11.14
N LEU A 83 22.80 -4.92 11.42
CA LEU A 83 23.42 -5.13 12.73
C LEU A 83 24.36 -3.98 13.12
N ILE A 84 25.16 -3.49 12.17
CA ILE A 84 26.08 -2.36 12.40
C ILE A 84 25.29 -1.05 12.57
N MET A 85 24.19 -0.85 11.84
CA MET A 85 23.30 0.31 12.06
C MET A 85 22.67 0.29 13.46
N ILE A 86 22.21 -0.87 13.94
CA ILE A 86 21.67 -1.05 15.30
C ILE A 86 22.75 -0.70 16.34
N ASP A 87 23.95 -1.27 16.22
CA ASP A 87 25.06 -1.00 17.16
C ASP A 87 25.44 0.49 17.16
N ALA A 88 25.51 1.13 15.99
CA ALA A 88 25.79 2.56 15.90
C ALA A 88 24.73 3.42 16.63
N CYS A 89 23.45 3.10 16.48
CA CYS A 89 22.36 3.80 17.17
C CYS A 89 22.43 3.57 18.69
N ARG A 90 22.69 2.33 19.12
CA ARG A 90 22.83 1.96 20.54
C ARG A 90 23.97 2.74 21.20
N ARG A 91 25.15 2.75 20.58
CA ARG A 91 26.33 3.50 21.09
C ARG A 91 26.13 5.01 21.07
N ALA A 92 25.33 5.52 20.12
CA ALA A 92 24.93 6.91 20.06
C ALA A 92 23.78 7.27 21.04
N SER A 93 23.41 6.36 21.95
CA SER A 93 22.41 6.56 23.00
C SER A 93 20.99 6.82 22.49
N ALA A 94 20.58 6.15 21.40
CA ALA A 94 19.17 6.07 21.02
C ALA A 94 18.34 5.52 22.19
N LYS A 95 17.11 6.04 22.38
CA LYS A 95 16.21 5.61 23.45
C LYS A 95 15.62 4.24 23.14
N ASN A 96 15.09 4.10 21.92
CA ASN A 96 14.54 2.86 21.38
C ASN A 96 15.02 2.66 19.94
N ILE A 97 15.32 1.41 19.58
CA ILE A 97 15.72 1.00 18.23
C ILE A 97 14.75 -0.08 17.77
N THR A 98 13.90 0.26 16.80
CA THR A 98 13.00 -0.67 16.14
C THR A 98 13.59 -1.08 14.79
N ALA A 99 13.87 -2.37 14.61
CA ALA A 99 14.27 -2.92 13.32
C ALA A 99 13.01 -3.19 12.48
N VAL A 100 12.80 -2.39 11.44
CA VAL A 100 11.72 -2.57 10.46
C VAL A 100 12.29 -3.41 9.31
N ILE A 101 11.86 -4.65 9.20
CA ILE A 101 12.39 -5.66 8.29
C ILE A 101 11.27 -6.11 7.33
N PRO A 102 11.03 -5.38 6.21
CA PRO A 102 9.97 -5.72 5.26
C PRO A 102 10.09 -7.13 4.69
N TYR A 103 11.30 -7.67 4.58
CA TYR A 103 11.57 -9.07 4.23
C TYR A 103 12.62 -9.65 5.17
N PHE A 104 12.25 -10.69 5.91
CA PHE A 104 13.12 -11.40 6.84
C PHE A 104 13.84 -12.55 6.12
N GLY A 105 15.10 -12.34 5.76
CA GLY A 105 15.99 -13.35 5.20
C GLY A 105 16.19 -14.52 6.16
N TYR A 106 16.60 -15.67 5.64
CA TYR A 106 16.72 -16.95 6.36
C TYR A 106 15.41 -17.51 6.94
N ALA A 107 14.25 -16.86 6.74
CA ALA A 107 12.97 -17.30 7.30
C ALA A 107 12.53 -18.72 6.88
N ARG A 108 13.02 -19.26 5.76
CA ARG A 108 12.75 -20.64 5.32
C ARG A 108 13.53 -21.69 6.13
N ALA A 109 14.56 -21.30 6.85
CA ALA A 109 15.37 -22.15 7.74
C ALA A 109 14.91 -21.95 9.20
N ASP A 110 13.61 -22.12 9.43
CA ASP A 110 12.93 -21.91 10.71
C ASP A 110 12.88 -23.16 11.58
N ARG A 111 13.12 -24.35 11.05
CA ARG A 111 13.12 -25.59 11.84
C ARG A 111 14.09 -26.60 11.24
N LYS A 112 14.42 -27.62 12.02
CA LYS A 112 15.17 -28.78 11.54
C LYS A 112 14.21 -29.74 10.86
N THR A 113 14.39 -29.96 9.56
CA THR A 113 13.71 -31.00 8.79
C THR A 113 14.50 -32.31 8.81
N GLN A 114 15.82 -32.22 8.98
CA GLN A 114 16.72 -33.36 9.13
C GLN A 114 17.69 -33.18 10.32
N GLY A 115 18.39 -34.26 10.66
CA GLY A 115 19.45 -34.22 11.66
C GLY A 115 20.56 -33.25 11.28
N ARG A 116 21.12 -32.53 12.26
CA ARG A 116 22.29 -31.63 12.12
C ARG A 116 22.10 -30.41 11.21
N GLU A 117 20.87 -29.99 10.95
CA GLU A 117 20.56 -28.69 10.33
C GLU A 117 20.64 -27.54 11.36
N SER A 118 20.96 -26.33 10.88
CA SER A 118 20.85 -25.11 11.65
C SER A 118 19.41 -24.58 11.62
N ILE A 119 19.04 -23.79 12.63
CA ILE A 119 17.83 -22.96 12.62
C ILE A 119 18.28 -21.52 12.37
N ALA A 120 18.62 -21.21 11.12
CA ALA A 120 19.23 -19.94 10.77
C ALA A 120 18.32 -18.74 11.07
N ALA A 121 17.00 -18.89 10.94
CA ALA A 121 16.04 -17.85 11.33
C ALA A 121 16.18 -17.46 12.82
N LYS A 122 16.36 -18.45 13.72
CA LYS A 122 16.59 -18.21 15.15
C LYS A 122 17.97 -17.59 15.41
N LEU A 123 19.01 -18.01 14.68
CA LEU A 123 20.33 -17.39 14.77
C LEU A 123 20.25 -15.89 14.39
N VAL A 124 19.59 -15.56 13.28
CA VAL A 124 19.41 -14.17 12.84
C VAL A 124 18.62 -13.37 13.85
N ALA A 125 17.54 -13.94 14.42
CA ALA A 125 16.78 -13.29 15.50
C ALA A 125 17.65 -12.97 16.73
N ASN A 126 18.52 -13.92 17.13
CA ASN A 126 19.47 -13.70 18.22
C ASN A 126 20.45 -12.57 17.91
N LEU A 127 21.01 -12.55 16.69
CA LEU A 127 21.96 -11.51 16.28
C LEU A 127 21.34 -10.11 16.31
N ILE A 128 20.12 -9.96 15.79
CA ILE A 128 19.38 -8.68 15.79
C ILE A 128 19.10 -8.23 17.23
N THR A 129 18.67 -9.15 18.09
CA THR A 129 18.40 -8.88 19.51
C THR A 129 19.69 -8.46 20.23
N GLU A 130 20.78 -9.21 20.05
CA GLU A 130 22.06 -8.97 20.73
C GLU A 130 22.75 -7.68 20.26
N ALA A 131 22.65 -7.34 18.97
CA ALA A 131 23.11 -6.04 18.46
C ALA A 131 22.45 -4.88 19.23
N GLY A 132 21.21 -5.07 19.69
CA GLY A 132 20.52 -4.16 20.60
C GLY A 132 19.21 -3.59 20.05
N ALA A 133 18.54 -4.30 19.15
CA ALA A 133 17.16 -3.95 18.79
C ALA A 133 16.25 -4.09 20.02
N ASN A 134 15.37 -3.11 20.23
CA ASN A 134 14.37 -3.15 21.29
C ASN A 134 13.04 -3.76 20.82
N ARG A 135 12.80 -3.74 19.50
CA ARG A 135 11.58 -4.22 18.85
C ARG A 135 11.87 -4.60 17.40
N VAL A 136 11.10 -5.54 16.85
CA VAL A 136 11.12 -5.88 15.43
C VAL A 136 9.74 -5.63 14.83
N LEU A 137 9.70 -5.05 13.64
CA LEU A 137 8.51 -4.98 12.80
C LEU A 137 8.83 -5.77 11.52
N ALA A 138 8.10 -6.85 11.26
CA ALA A 138 8.33 -7.71 10.10
C ALA A 138 7.06 -7.90 9.28
N CYS A 139 7.17 -7.98 7.95
CA CYS A 139 6.04 -8.24 7.07
C CYS A 139 6.05 -9.71 6.61
N ASP A 140 4.89 -10.38 6.67
CA ASP A 140 4.62 -11.75 6.19
C ASP A 140 5.77 -12.74 6.43
N LEU A 141 6.14 -12.96 7.71
CA LEU A 141 7.08 -14.00 8.09
C LEU A 141 6.67 -15.36 7.48
N HIS A 142 7.63 -16.07 6.91
CA HIS A 142 7.41 -17.40 6.29
C HIS A 142 6.64 -18.34 7.23
N SER A 143 6.97 -18.27 8.52
CA SER A 143 6.39 -19.07 9.59
C SER A 143 6.07 -18.16 10.77
N GLY A 144 4.80 -18.12 11.19
CA GLY A 144 4.34 -17.27 12.29
C GLY A 144 5.02 -17.60 13.63
N GLN A 145 5.50 -18.83 13.80
CA GLN A 145 6.27 -19.29 14.95
C GLN A 145 7.60 -18.52 15.10
N SER A 146 8.12 -17.93 14.02
CA SER A 146 9.36 -17.15 14.03
C SER A 146 9.28 -15.91 14.92
N MET A 147 8.07 -15.41 15.22
CA MET A 147 7.89 -14.36 16.23
C MET A 147 8.43 -14.79 17.61
N GLY A 148 8.27 -16.06 17.97
CA GLY A 148 8.79 -16.62 19.22
C GLY A 148 10.31 -16.83 19.24
N TYR A 149 11.02 -16.48 18.17
CA TYR A 149 12.49 -16.48 18.16
C TYR A 149 13.09 -15.24 18.80
N PHE A 150 12.30 -14.18 18.93
CA PHE A 150 12.72 -12.93 19.56
C PHE A 150 12.23 -12.90 21.01
N ASP A 151 13.12 -12.53 21.92
CA ASP A 151 12.78 -12.23 23.32
C ASP A 151 12.30 -10.77 23.50
N ILE A 152 12.30 -10.01 22.41
CA ILE A 152 11.81 -8.63 22.30
C ILE A 152 10.46 -8.60 21.54
N PRO A 153 9.62 -7.57 21.71
CA PRO A 153 8.36 -7.46 20.99
C PRO A 153 8.53 -7.52 19.46
N VAL A 154 7.65 -8.28 18.81
CA VAL A 154 7.60 -8.41 17.34
C VAL A 154 6.21 -8.00 16.85
N ASP A 155 6.16 -6.95 16.03
CA ASP A 155 4.97 -6.55 15.28
C ASP A 155 5.01 -7.24 13.91
N HIS A 156 4.25 -8.32 13.76
CA HIS A 156 4.11 -9.04 12.50
C HIS A 156 2.93 -8.48 11.70
N VAL A 157 3.24 -7.78 10.61
CA VAL A 157 2.25 -7.21 9.70
C VAL A 157 2.01 -8.12 8.52
N TYR A 158 0.77 -8.13 8.02
CA TYR A 158 0.37 -8.92 6.86
C TYR A 158 0.24 -8.01 5.64
N GLY A 159 0.96 -8.31 4.55
CA GLY A 159 0.85 -7.63 3.27
C GLY A 159 -0.39 -8.02 2.47
N GLN A 160 -1.04 -9.13 2.84
CA GLN A 160 -2.27 -9.64 2.22
C GLN A 160 -3.35 -8.56 1.94
N PRO A 161 -3.70 -7.63 2.86
CA PRO A 161 -4.69 -6.58 2.59
C PRO A 161 -4.35 -5.71 1.38
N VAL A 162 -3.07 -5.38 1.18
CA VAL A 162 -2.62 -4.58 0.03
C VAL A 162 -2.93 -5.29 -1.28
N ILE A 163 -2.72 -6.60 -1.33
CA ILE A 163 -3.00 -7.41 -2.54
C ILE A 163 -4.51 -7.62 -2.72
N LEU A 164 -5.26 -7.83 -1.63
CA LEU A 164 -6.71 -7.98 -1.69
C LEU A 164 -7.41 -6.71 -2.19
N ASP A 165 -7.01 -5.54 -1.69
CA ASP A 165 -7.57 -4.25 -2.12
C ASP A 165 -7.34 -4.06 -3.63
N TYR A 166 -6.16 -4.43 -4.11
CA TYR A 166 -5.83 -4.39 -5.53
C TYR A 166 -6.67 -5.38 -6.36
N LEU A 167 -6.82 -6.63 -5.91
CA LEU A 167 -7.67 -7.61 -6.59
C LEU A 167 -9.15 -7.23 -6.59
N ALA A 168 -9.66 -6.68 -5.50
CA ALA A 168 -11.04 -6.19 -5.40
C ALA A 168 -11.30 -5.01 -6.37
N SER A 169 -10.27 -4.24 -6.69
CA SER A 169 -10.35 -3.18 -7.71
C SER A 169 -10.46 -3.73 -9.14
N LYS A 170 -10.05 -4.99 -9.37
CA LYS A 170 -10.26 -5.66 -10.65
C LYS A 170 -11.69 -6.19 -10.66
N THR A 171 -12.46 -5.82 -11.68
CA THR A 171 -13.88 -6.20 -11.84
C THR A 171 -14.05 -7.69 -12.19
N ILE A 172 -13.44 -8.58 -11.41
CA ILE A 172 -13.55 -10.03 -11.53
C ILE A 172 -14.76 -10.45 -10.68
N CYS A 173 -15.67 -11.23 -11.28
CA CYS A 173 -16.82 -11.75 -10.55
C CYS A 173 -16.36 -12.66 -9.40
N SER A 174 -16.91 -12.47 -8.20
CA SER A 174 -16.58 -13.32 -7.04
C SER A 174 -16.86 -14.80 -7.29
N ASP A 175 -17.91 -15.10 -8.06
CA ASP A 175 -18.34 -16.47 -8.35
C ASP A 175 -17.41 -17.18 -9.35
N ASP A 176 -16.58 -16.41 -10.07
CA ASP A 176 -15.62 -16.91 -11.05
C ASP A 176 -14.24 -17.19 -10.43
N LEU A 177 -14.02 -16.84 -9.15
CA LEU A 177 -12.70 -16.92 -8.54
C LEU A 177 -12.48 -18.25 -7.81
N VAL A 178 -11.23 -18.71 -7.82
CA VAL A 178 -10.75 -19.79 -6.96
C VAL A 178 -9.37 -19.41 -6.45
N VAL A 179 -9.19 -19.45 -5.13
CA VAL A 179 -7.87 -19.22 -4.53
C VAL A 179 -7.12 -20.53 -4.51
N VAL A 180 -5.86 -20.50 -4.96
CA VAL A 180 -5.05 -21.70 -5.10
C VAL A 180 -3.83 -21.60 -4.20
N SER A 181 -3.61 -22.64 -3.38
CA SER A 181 -2.34 -22.81 -2.69
C SER A 181 -1.34 -23.57 -3.59
N PRO A 182 -0.15 -22.99 -3.87
CA PRO A 182 0.84 -23.64 -4.74
C PRO A 182 1.46 -24.91 -4.15
N ASP A 183 1.34 -25.11 -2.84
CA ASP A 183 1.77 -26.30 -2.13
C ASP A 183 0.93 -26.53 -0.86
N VAL A 184 1.21 -27.62 -0.14
CA VAL A 184 0.49 -27.98 1.09
C VAL A 184 0.83 -27.05 2.26
N GLY A 185 2.03 -26.45 2.27
CA GLY A 185 2.47 -25.56 3.34
C GLY A 185 1.72 -24.23 3.35
N GLY A 186 1.36 -23.73 2.17
CA GLY A 186 0.63 -22.46 2.00
C GLY A 186 -0.88 -22.53 2.26
N VAL A 187 -1.46 -23.69 2.56
CA VAL A 187 -2.92 -23.89 2.59
C VAL A 187 -3.62 -22.98 3.62
N ALA A 188 -3.02 -22.78 4.79
CA ALA A 188 -3.58 -21.89 5.80
C ALA A 188 -3.62 -20.43 5.32
N ARG A 189 -2.57 -19.98 4.63
CA ARG A 189 -2.47 -18.64 4.02
C ARG A 189 -3.53 -18.48 2.92
N ALA A 190 -3.59 -19.43 1.99
CA ALA A 190 -4.57 -19.43 0.90
C ALA A 190 -6.02 -19.43 1.41
N ARG A 191 -6.33 -20.20 2.46
CA ARG A 191 -7.65 -20.19 3.10
C ARG A 191 -7.99 -18.84 3.75
N ALA A 192 -7.04 -18.24 4.46
CA ALA A 192 -7.22 -16.92 5.06
C ALA A 192 -7.39 -15.83 3.98
N PHE A 193 -6.73 -15.99 2.83
CA PHE A 193 -6.90 -15.15 1.64
C PHE A 193 -8.30 -15.30 1.04
N ALA A 194 -8.73 -16.53 0.79
CA ALA A 194 -10.03 -16.86 0.23
C ALA A 194 -11.19 -16.32 1.07
N LYS A 195 -11.12 -16.44 2.41
CA LYS A 195 -12.15 -15.92 3.32
C LYS A 195 -12.40 -14.42 3.14
N LYS A 196 -11.36 -13.64 2.86
CA LYS A 196 -11.48 -12.19 2.64
C LYS A 196 -11.88 -11.82 1.22
N LEU A 197 -11.77 -12.76 0.28
CA LEU A 197 -12.19 -12.61 -1.10
C LEU A 197 -13.59 -13.24 -1.29
N SER A 198 -14.57 -12.77 -0.51
CA SER A 198 -15.95 -13.23 -0.53
C SER A 198 -16.12 -14.75 -0.32
N ASP A 199 -15.31 -15.33 0.57
CA ASP A 199 -15.30 -16.78 0.85
C ASP A 199 -15.10 -17.63 -0.42
N ALA A 200 -14.20 -17.18 -1.30
CA ALA A 200 -13.91 -17.86 -2.57
C ALA A 200 -13.54 -19.34 -2.35
N PRO A 201 -13.88 -20.24 -3.29
CA PRO A 201 -13.44 -21.63 -3.27
C PRO A 201 -11.91 -21.76 -3.16
N LEU A 202 -11.45 -22.81 -2.48
CA LEU A 202 -10.03 -23.12 -2.32
C LEU A 202 -9.65 -24.34 -3.18
N ALA A 203 -8.54 -24.24 -3.90
CA ALA A 203 -7.85 -25.36 -4.51
C ALA A 203 -6.40 -25.47 -4.01
N ILE A 204 -5.82 -26.67 -4.09
CA ILE A 204 -4.48 -26.97 -3.56
C ILE A 204 -3.73 -27.81 -4.58
N VAL A 205 -2.49 -27.40 -4.88
CA VAL A 205 -1.56 -28.20 -5.66
C VAL A 205 -0.82 -29.14 -4.70
N ASP A 206 -1.15 -30.42 -4.73
CA ASP A 206 -0.43 -31.47 -3.98
C ASP A 206 0.72 -31.99 -4.83
N LYS A 207 1.93 -31.57 -4.49
CA LYS A 207 3.16 -32.01 -5.12
C LYS A 207 3.75 -33.19 -4.36
N ARG A 208 3.75 -34.38 -4.97
CA ARG A 208 4.42 -35.57 -4.40
C ARG A 208 5.75 -35.84 -5.10
N ARG A 209 6.84 -35.88 -4.33
CA ARG A 209 8.15 -36.35 -4.82
C ARG A 209 8.30 -37.85 -4.53
N HIS A 210 8.24 -38.69 -5.56
CA HIS A 210 8.39 -40.16 -5.42
C HIS A 210 9.86 -40.60 -5.50
N GLY A 211 10.77 -39.88 -4.81
CA GLY A 211 12.21 -40.19 -4.74
C GLY A 211 13.10 -39.31 -5.62
N HIS A 212 14.42 -39.51 -5.50
CA HIS A 212 15.42 -38.87 -6.36
C HIS A 212 15.31 -39.49 -7.76
N ASN A 213 15.05 -38.68 -8.79
CA ASN A 213 14.94 -39.03 -10.22
C ASN A 213 13.56 -39.51 -10.75
N VAL A 214 12.48 -39.40 -9.98
CA VAL A 214 11.11 -39.67 -10.50
C VAL A 214 10.40 -38.35 -10.80
N ALA A 215 9.70 -38.29 -11.94
CA ALA A 215 8.93 -37.12 -12.37
C ALA A 215 7.98 -36.64 -11.25
N GLU A 216 7.93 -35.33 -11.04
CA GLU A 216 7.07 -34.72 -10.03
C GLU A 216 5.60 -34.89 -10.43
N VAL A 217 4.87 -35.75 -9.73
CA VAL A 217 3.41 -35.86 -9.89
C VAL A 217 2.78 -34.71 -9.11
N MET A 218 2.06 -33.85 -9.82
CA MET A 218 1.26 -32.77 -9.22
C MET A 218 -0.20 -33.12 -9.39
N ASN A 219 -0.93 -33.21 -8.27
CA ASN A 219 -2.37 -33.39 -8.27
C ASN A 219 -3.03 -32.08 -7.88
N LEU A 220 -4.16 -31.76 -8.50
CA LEU A 220 -5.01 -30.65 -8.10
C LEU A 220 -6.15 -31.16 -7.22
N ILE A 221 -6.30 -30.56 -6.05
CA ILE A 221 -7.43 -30.79 -5.14
C ILE A 221 -8.30 -29.54 -5.18
N GLY A 222 -9.53 -29.65 -5.67
CA GLY A 222 -10.46 -28.52 -5.85
C GLY A 222 -10.79 -28.29 -7.33
N ASP A 223 -11.90 -27.60 -7.60
CA ASP A 223 -12.37 -27.33 -8.97
C ASP A 223 -12.02 -25.91 -9.43
N VAL A 224 -11.27 -25.84 -10.53
CA VAL A 224 -10.75 -24.61 -11.15
C VAL A 224 -11.30 -24.41 -12.57
N ARG A 225 -12.13 -25.33 -13.08
CA ARG A 225 -12.56 -25.32 -14.47
C ARG A 225 -13.41 -24.09 -14.78
N GLY A 226 -13.03 -23.34 -15.80
CA GLY A 226 -13.70 -22.11 -16.25
C GLY A 226 -13.51 -20.90 -15.32
N LYS A 227 -12.73 -21.05 -14.24
CA LYS A 227 -12.53 -20.03 -13.20
C LYS A 227 -11.24 -19.24 -13.39
N VAL A 228 -11.17 -18.08 -12.75
CA VAL A 228 -9.94 -17.31 -12.55
C VAL A 228 -9.25 -17.84 -11.29
N ALA A 229 -8.07 -18.42 -11.49
CA ALA A 229 -7.29 -18.99 -10.39
C ALA A 229 -6.31 -17.95 -9.83
N VAL A 230 -6.38 -17.67 -8.54
CA VAL A 230 -5.48 -16.76 -7.84
C VAL A 230 -4.54 -17.58 -6.96
N MET A 231 -3.31 -17.79 -7.43
CA MET A 231 -2.27 -18.49 -6.68
C MET A 231 -1.68 -17.56 -5.63
N VAL A 232 -1.65 -17.97 -4.36
CA VAL A 232 -1.19 -17.13 -3.23
C VAL A 232 -0.04 -17.81 -2.47
N ASP A 233 1.08 -17.10 -2.30
CA ASP A 233 2.26 -17.57 -1.55
C ASP A 233 2.93 -16.41 -0.77
N ASP A 234 3.71 -16.66 0.28
CA ASP A 234 4.48 -15.56 0.93
C ASP A 234 5.56 -14.99 0.04
N MET A 235 6.26 -15.85 -0.70
CA MET A 235 7.39 -15.45 -1.51
C MET A 235 7.51 -16.24 -2.80
N ILE A 236 8.05 -15.61 -3.84
CA ILE A 236 8.47 -16.28 -5.07
C ILE A 236 9.99 -16.15 -5.21
N ASP A 237 10.69 -17.29 -5.10
CA ASP A 237 12.14 -17.38 -5.26
C ASP A 237 12.53 -17.69 -6.71
N THR A 238 12.60 -18.96 -7.11
CA THR A 238 12.95 -19.35 -8.49
C THR A 238 11.74 -19.50 -9.42
N ALA A 239 10.53 -19.22 -8.92
CA ALA A 239 9.24 -19.41 -9.58
C ALA A 239 8.94 -20.84 -10.10
N GLY A 240 9.73 -21.85 -9.74
CA GLY A 240 9.54 -23.21 -10.25
C GLY A 240 8.22 -23.86 -9.80
N THR A 241 7.86 -23.72 -8.52
CA THR A 241 6.60 -24.26 -7.98
C THR A 241 5.39 -23.57 -8.61
N ILE A 242 5.38 -22.23 -8.59
CA ILE A 242 4.23 -21.46 -9.06
C ILE A 242 4.01 -21.60 -10.57
N ALA A 243 5.07 -21.64 -11.39
CA ALA A 243 4.93 -21.83 -12.84
C ALA A 243 4.40 -23.23 -13.20
N LYS A 244 4.87 -24.28 -12.51
CA LYS A 244 4.34 -25.63 -12.70
C LYS A 244 2.89 -25.74 -12.25
N GLY A 245 2.54 -25.13 -11.12
CA GLY A 245 1.16 -25.05 -10.65
C GLY A 245 0.26 -24.31 -11.65
N ALA A 246 0.71 -23.18 -12.19
CA ALA A 246 -0.03 -22.44 -13.22
C ALA A 246 -0.27 -23.27 -14.49
N ALA A 247 0.74 -24.01 -14.96
CA ALA A 247 0.59 -24.91 -16.09
C ALA A 247 -0.45 -26.01 -15.82
N LEU A 248 -0.45 -26.60 -14.62
CA LEU A 248 -1.46 -27.57 -14.20
C LEU A 248 -2.87 -26.95 -14.15
N LEU A 249 -3.01 -25.73 -13.62
CA LEU A 249 -4.30 -25.03 -13.56
C LEU A 249 -4.89 -24.81 -14.96
N HIS A 250 -4.07 -24.42 -15.94
CA HIS A 250 -4.49 -24.31 -17.33
C HIS A 250 -4.89 -25.67 -17.92
N GLN A 251 -4.16 -26.75 -17.62
CA GLN A 251 -4.52 -28.11 -18.06
C GLN A 251 -5.86 -28.58 -17.49
N GLU A 252 -6.17 -28.21 -16.25
CA GLU A 252 -7.45 -28.52 -15.57
C GLU A 252 -8.59 -27.56 -16.00
N GLY A 253 -8.29 -26.60 -16.87
CA GLY A 253 -9.27 -25.73 -17.53
C GLY A 253 -9.52 -24.40 -16.83
N ALA A 254 -8.60 -23.89 -16.00
CA ALA A 254 -8.66 -22.51 -15.51
C ALA A 254 -8.63 -21.53 -16.69
N ARG A 255 -9.45 -20.48 -16.61
CA ARG A 255 -9.57 -19.44 -17.65
C ARG A 255 -8.37 -18.50 -17.64
N GLU A 256 -7.98 -18.08 -16.44
CA GLU A 256 -6.89 -17.15 -16.18
C GLU A 256 -6.17 -17.59 -14.90
N VAL A 257 -4.87 -17.30 -14.81
CA VAL A 257 -4.06 -17.57 -13.62
C VAL A 257 -3.33 -16.31 -13.19
N TYR A 258 -3.54 -15.91 -11.94
CA TYR A 258 -2.85 -14.82 -11.27
C TYR A 258 -1.86 -15.39 -10.25
N ALA A 259 -0.68 -14.80 -10.15
CA ALA A 259 0.26 -15.06 -9.07
C ALA A 259 0.26 -13.88 -8.11
N CYS A 260 0.04 -14.14 -6.82
CA CYS A 260 0.06 -13.14 -5.76
C CYS A 260 1.09 -13.53 -4.71
N THR A 261 2.03 -12.64 -4.42
CA THR A 261 3.00 -12.89 -3.34
C THR A 261 3.42 -11.62 -2.63
N THR A 262 3.78 -11.73 -1.35
CA THR A 262 4.31 -10.57 -0.65
C THR A 262 5.74 -10.30 -1.08
N HIS A 263 6.62 -11.31 -1.09
CA HIS A 263 8.06 -11.12 -1.29
C HIS A 263 8.55 -11.63 -2.64
N ALA A 264 9.01 -10.71 -3.48
CA ALA A 264 9.59 -11.02 -4.79
C ALA A 264 11.11 -11.26 -4.69
N VAL A 265 11.52 -12.47 -4.27
CA VAL A 265 12.94 -12.84 -4.17
C VAL A 265 13.58 -12.99 -5.57
N PHE A 266 12.84 -13.57 -6.51
CA PHE A 266 13.15 -13.63 -7.94
C PHE A 266 14.59 -14.06 -8.30
N SER A 267 15.13 -15.06 -7.61
CA SER A 267 16.40 -15.67 -8.03
C SER A 267 16.24 -16.34 -9.41
N PRO A 268 17.27 -16.32 -10.26
CA PRO A 268 17.20 -16.98 -11.57
C PRO A 268 16.75 -18.46 -11.48
N PRO A 269 15.94 -18.96 -12.42
CA PRO A 269 15.39 -18.30 -13.61
C PRO A 269 13.95 -17.77 -13.39
N ALA A 270 13.67 -17.08 -12.27
CA ALA A 270 12.31 -16.67 -11.95
C ALA A 270 11.63 -15.81 -13.02
N ILE A 271 12.34 -14.78 -13.51
CA ILE A 271 11.77 -13.82 -14.48
C ILE A 271 11.31 -14.54 -15.75
N GLU A 272 12.16 -15.40 -16.32
CA GLU A 272 11.83 -16.21 -17.51
C GLU A 272 10.56 -17.04 -17.31
N ARG A 273 10.41 -17.67 -16.13
CA ARG A 273 9.24 -18.50 -15.82
C ARG A 273 7.98 -17.69 -15.63
N LEU A 274 8.08 -16.53 -14.98
CA LEU A 274 6.96 -15.64 -14.71
C LEU A 274 6.48 -14.91 -15.97
N SER A 275 7.39 -14.58 -16.88
CA SER A 275 7.08 -13.94 -18.16
C SER A 275 6.71 -14.93 -19.28
N SER A 276 6.55 -16.21 -18.98
CA SER A 276 6.30 -17.28 -19.96
C SER A 276 4.91 -17.23 -20.63
N GLY A 277 4.03 -16.31 -20.20
CA GLY A 277 2.65 -16.21 -20.65
C GLY A 277 1.66 -17.10 -19.89
N LEU A 278 2.13 -17.88 -18.90
CA LEU A 278 1.26 -18.67 -18.02
C LEU A 278 0.39 -17.81 -17.10
N PHE A 279 0.84 -16.59 -16.79
CA PHE A 279 0.18 -15.70 -15.85
C PHE A 279 -0.49 -14.55 -16.59
N GLN A 280 -1.74 -14.28 -16.24
CA GLN A 280 -2.43 -13.06 -16.62
C GLN A 280 -1.76 -11.86 -15.95
N GLU A 281 -1.33 -12.04 -14.70
CA GLU A 281 -0.61 -11.03 -13.92
C GLU A 281 0.16 -11.67 -12.76
N VAL A 282 1.29 -11.07 -12.43
CA VAL A 282 2.12 -11.40 -11.27
C VAL A 282 2.12 -10.18 -10.35
N ILE A 283 1.39 -10.28 -9.25
CA ILE A 283 1.16 -9.22 -8.28
C ILE A 283 2.08 -9.46 -7.09
N ILE A 284 2.99 -8.52 -6.87
CA ILE A 284 3.96 -8.55 -5.77
C ILE A 284 3.87 -7.30 -4.90
N THR A 285 4.55 -7.29 -3.76
CA THR A 285 4.79 -6.05 -3.02
C THR A 285 6.23 -5.56 -3.14
N ASN A 286 6.47 -4.29 -2.81
CA ASN A 286 7.81 -3.69 -2.75
C ASN A 286 8.57 -3.98 -1.44
N THR A 287 8.25 -5.07 -0.73
CA THR A 287 9.04 -5.52 0.44
C THR A 287 10.47 -5.95 0.09
N ILE A 288 10.69 -6.37 -1.16
CA ILE A 288 12.01 -6.55 -1.77
C ILE A 288 12.07 -5.62 -2.99
N PRO A 289 13.14 -4.83 -3.17
CA PRO A 289 13.31 -4.02 -4.35
C PRO A 289 13.48 -4.90 -5.59
N VAL A 290 12.77 -4.57 -6.67
CA VAL A 290 12.92 -5.22 -7.97
C VAL A 290 13.76 -4.34 -8.88
N ALA A 291 14.80 -4.90 -9.47
CA ALA A 291 15.67 -4.17 -10.40
C ALA A 291 14.95 -3.94 -11.74
N GLU A 292 15.20 -2.81 -12.42
CA GLU A 292 14.52 -2.43 -13.67
C GLU A 292 14.55 -3.54 -14.74
N GLN A 293 15.69 -4.21 -14.89
CA GLN A 293 15.85 -5.31 -15.86
C GLN A 293 14.99 -6.54 -15.56
N ASN A 294 14.46 -6.65 -14.34
CA ASN A 294 13.60 -7.74 -13.91
C ASN A 294 12.11 -7.39 -14.06
N TYR A 295 11.76 -6.19 -14.55
CA TYR A 295 10.38 -5.85 -14.89
C TYR A 295 9.97 -6.54 -16.18
N PHE A 296 8.74 -7.03 -16.20
CA PHE A 296 8.10 -7.65 -17.36
C PHE A 296 6.63 -7.21 -17.45
N PRO A 297 5.98 -7.30 -18.62
CA PRO A 297 4.66 -6.68 -18.85
C PRO A 297 3.56 -7.13 -17.88
N GLN A 298 3.61 -8.36 -17.38
CA GLN A 298 2.64 -8.94 -16.46
C GLN A 298 2.93 -8.61 -14.99
N LEU A 299 4.05 -7.95 -14.67
CA LEU A 299 4.45 -7.66 -13.30
C LEU A 299 3.76 -6.40 -12.77
N THR A 300 3.04 -6.53 -11.66
CA THR A 300 2.50 -5.42 -10.89
C THR A 300 3.15 -5.37 -9.51
N VAL A 301 3.69 -4.21 -9.15
CA VAL A 301 4.34 -3.99 -7.85
C VAL A 301 3.48 -3.05 -7.00
N LEU A 302 2.99 -3.57 -5.86
CA LEU A 302 2.19 -2.81 -4.91
C LEU A 302 3.04 -2.28 -3.76
N SER A 303 2.76 -1.07 -3.30
CA SER A 303 3.48 -0.50 -2.16
C SER A 303 2.90 -0.94 -0.82
N VAL A 304 3.77 -1.40 0.08
CA VAL A 304 3.44 -1.62 1.51
C VAL A 304 3.78 -0.41 2.38
N ALA A 305 4.18 0.71 1.80
CA ALA A 305 4.65 1.87 2.56
C ALA A 305 3.58 2.45 3.50
N ASN A 306 2.31 2.49 3.07
CA ASN A 306 1.21 2.95 3.93
C ASN A 306 1.02 2.00 5.13
N LEU A 307 1.07 0.69 4.90
CA LEU A 307 0.95 -0.32 5.95
C LEU A 307 2.10 -0.21 6.96
N LEU A 308 3.34 -0.13 6.48
CA LEU A 308 4.53 -0.02 7.31
C LEU A 308 4.60 1.33 8.03
N GLY A 309 4.31 2.44 7.34
CA GLY A 309 4.29 3.78 7.91
C GLY A 309 3.23 3.93 9.00
N GLU A 310 2.02 3.41 8.79
CA GLU A 310 0.99 3.41 9.82
C GLU A 310 1.38 2.56 11.04
N THR A 311 2.04 1.42 10.81
CA THR A 311 2.52 0.57 11.90
C THR A 311 3.62 1.28 12.69
N VAL A 312 4.58 1.93 12.03
CA VAL A 312 5.62 2.75 12.66
C VAL A 312 5.01 3.88 13.49
N TRP A 313 4.01 4.57 12.95
CA TRP A 313 3.28 5.62 13.68
C TRP A 313 2.64 5.07 14.96
N ARG A 314 1.91 3.96 14.85
CA ARG A 314 1.23 3.35 16.01
C ARG A 314 2.20 2.85 17.07
N VAL A 315 3.31 2.25 16.65
CA VAL A 315 4.38 1.81 17.57
C VAL A 315 5.01 2.99 18.29
N HIS A 316 5.22 4.12 17.61
CA HIS A 316 5.77 5.32 18.26
C HIS A 316 4.79 5.99 19.23
N ASP A 317 3.50 6.02 18.89
CA ASP A 317 2.44 6.68 19.68
C ASP A 317 1.80 5.76 20.73
N ASP A 318 2.42 4.60 21.02
CA ASP A 318 1.92 3.56 21.93
C ASP A 318 0.46 3.13 21.64
N CYS A 319 0.05 3.21 20.37
CA CYS A 319 -1.28 2.85 19.90
C CYS A 319 -1.37 1.36 19.53
N SER A 320 -2.60 0.83 19.53
CA SER A 320 -2.83 -0.56 19.14
C SER A 320 -2.49 -0.80 17.67
N VAL A 321 -1.51 -1.68 17.41
CA VAL A 321 -1.22 -2.18 16.05
C VAL A 321 -2.28 -3.15 15.56
N SER A 322 -2.96 -3.89 16.45
CA SER A 322 -3.97 -4.88 16.02
C SER A 322 -5.17 -4.25 15.30
N SER A 323 -5.46 -2.97 15.55
CA SER A 323 -6.53 -2.25 14.87
C SER A 323 -6.27 -2.03 13.38
N ILE A 324 -5.02 -2.10 12.90
CA ILE A 324 -4.72 -2.07 11.45
C ILE A 324 -5.52 -3.16 10.73
N PHE A 325 -5.63 -4.34 11.36
CA PHE A 325 -6.18 -5.55 10.76
C PHE A 325 -7.67 -5.76 11.07
N LEU A 326 -8.22 -5.00 12.03
CA LEU A 326 -9.62 -5.07 12.45
C LEU A 326 -10.49 -4.02 11.77
N VAL A 327 -9.91 -2.92 11.29
CA VAL A 327 -10.64 -1.94 10.50
C VAL A 327 -10.84 -2.53 9.11
N GLU A 328 -12.00 -3.15 8.90
CA GLU A 328 -12.60 -3.25 7.58
C GLU A 328 -12.50 -1.86 6.95
N LEU A 329 -11.66 -1.73 5.92
CA LEU A 329 -11.29 -0.45 5.30
C LEU A 329 -12.47 0.15 4.55
N ASN A 330 -13.45 0.68 5.29
CA ASN A 330 -14.44 1.62 4.80
C ASN A 330 -13.87 3.03 4.66
N LEU A 331 -12.57 3.25 4.88
CA LEU A 331 -11.93 4.54 4.64
C LEU A 331 -12.00 4.93 3.15
N ILE A 332 -11.87 3.98 2.22
CA ILE A 332 -12.02 4.26 0.79
C ILE A 332 -13.47 4.64 0.45
N GLN A 333 -14.45 3.97 1.06
CA GLN A 333 -15.86 4.33 0.90
C GLN A 333 -16.20 5.69 1.52
N VAL A 334 -15.63 6.01 2.69
CA VAL A 334 -15.79 7.30 3.36
C VAL A 334 -15.17 8.42 2.53
N TRP A 335 -13.97 8.22 1.96
CA TRP A 335 -13.35 9.19 1.07
C TRP A 335 -14.11 9.34 -0.26
N ALA A 336 -14.60 8.25 -0.85
CA ALA A 336 -15.44 8.31 -2.05
C ALA A 336 -16.78 9.03 -1.77
N LEU A 337 -17.38 8.82 -0.59
CA LEU A 337 -18.56 9.54 -0.13
C LEU A 337 -18.26 11.03 0.09
N ILE A 338 -17.08 11.37 0.62
CA ILE A 338 -16.65 12.77 0.78
C ILE A 338 -16.48 13.44 -0.59
N GLU A 339 -15.85 12.79 -1.57
CA GLU A 339 -15.70 13.34 -2.92
C GLU A 339 -17.06 13.52 -3.63
N GLN A 340 -17.95 12.52 -3.53
CA GLN A 340 -19.31 12.63 -4.05
C GLN A 340 -20.09 13.76 -3.38
N PHE A 341 -19.95 13.93 -2.05
CA PHE A 341 -20.62 14.98 -1.31
C PHE A 341 -20.10 16.38 -1.70
N VAL A 342 -18.78 16.56 -1.83
CA VAL A 342 -18.19 17.82 -2.29
C VAL A 342 -18.64 18.15 -3.71
N SER A 343 -18.65 17.16 -4.62
CA SER A 343 -19.13 17.36 -5.99
C SER A 343 -20.61 17.77 -6.03
N LEU A 344 -21.47 17.08 -5.26
CA LEU A 344 -22.89 17.38 -5.18
C LEU A 344 -23.17 18.79 -4.66
N VAL A 345 -22.45 19.21 -3.61
CA VAL A 345 -22.56 20.56 -3.05
C VAL A 345 -22.13 21.62 -4.07
N CYS A 346 -21.02 21.42 -4.77
CA CYS A 346 -20.56 22.34 -5.81
C CYS A 346 -21.56 22.47 -6.97
N THR A 347 -22.14 21.35 -7.44
CA THR A 347 -23.17 21.36 -8.49
C THR A 347 -24.43 22.08 -8.04
N PHE A 348 -24.88 21.84 -6.80
CA PHE A 348 -26.07 22.51 -6.26
C PHE A 348 -25.86 24.02 -6.16
N GLN A 349 -24.68 24.45 -5.70
CA GLN A 349 -24.34 25.86 -5.55
C GLN A 349 -24.29 26.60 -6.89
N LEU A 350 -23.73 25.96 -7.94
CA LEU A 350 -23.76 26.44 -9.33
C LEU A 350 -25.19 26.54 -9.88
N MET A 351 -26.07 25.57 -9.57
CA MET A 351 -27.47 25.62 -9.98
C MET A 351 -28.25 26.75 -9.30
N THR A 352 -28.03 27.01 -8.01
CA THR A 352 -28.64 28.16 -7.31
C THR A 352 -28.16 29.50 -7.84
N LEU A 353 -26.87 29.65 -8.15
CA LEU A 353 -26.34 30.86 -8.78
C LEU A 353 -26.95 31.10 -10.17
N ARG A 354 -27.16 30.02 -10.95
CA ARG A 354 -27.89 30.09 -12.23
C ARG A 354 -29.35 30.49 -12.05
N ALA A 355 -30.02 29.97 -11.03
CA ALA A 355 -31.42 30.29 -10.74
C ALA A 355 -31.60 31.76 -10.30
N GLN A 356 -30.68 32.29 -9.51
CA GLN A 356 -30.69 33.70 -9.09
C GLN A 356 -30.44 34.66 -10.25
N HIS A 357 -29.58 34.29 -11.21
CA HIS A 357 -29.32 35.12 -12.40
C HIS A 357 -30.49 35.13 -13.41
N CYS A 358 -31.32 34.09 -13.42
CA CYS A 358 -32.52 34.03 -14.28
C CYS A 358 -33.70 34.86 -13.77
N ASP A 359 -33.78 35.17 -12.48
CA ASP A 359 -34.87 35.99 -11.92
C ASP A 359 -34.65 37.50 -12.14
N GLU A 360 -33.42 37.93 -12.43
CA GLU A 360 -33.09 39.34 -12.69
C GLU A 360 -33.25 39.73 -14.17
N ASN A 361 -33.29 38.78 -15.11
CA ASN A 361 -33.45 39.03 -16.54
C ASN A 361 -34.78 38.44 -17.06
N ASN A 362 -35.79 39.31 -17.16
CA ASN A 362 -37.14 39.03 -17.69
C ASN A 362 -37.19 38.05 -18.88
N GLY A 363 -37.92 36.95 -18.71
CA GLY A 363 -38.77 36.41 -19.78
C GLY A 363 -38.27 35.25 -20.63
N VAL A 364 -37.42 34.35 -20.11
CA VAL A 364 -37.11 33.08 -20.81
C VAL A 364 -37.81 31.90 -20.13
N SER A 365 -38.66 31.20 -20.88
CA SER A 365 -39.31 29.97 -20.45
C SER A 365 -38.28 28.84 -20.38
N VAL A 366 -37.94 28.43 -19.16
CA VAL A 366 -37.07 27.28 -18.93
C VAL A 366 -37.92 26.01 -18.99
N HIS A 367 -37.73 25.21 -20.04
CA HIS A 367 -38.18 23.83 -20.04
C HIS A 367 -37.45 23.07 -18.92
N TYR A 368 -38.20 22.68 -17.88
CA TYR A 368 -37.71 21.73 -16.88
C TYR A 368 -37.35 20.42 -17.59
N VAL A 369 -36.05 20.17 -17.79
CA VAL A 369 -35.59 18.80 -17.97
C VAL A 369 -35.71 18.15 -16.60
N ARG A 370 -36.77 17.34 -16.44
CA ARG A 370 -36.90 16.39 -15.34
C ARG A 370 -35.67 15.49 -15.36
N SER A 371 -34.69 15.75 -14.48
CA SER A 371 -33.76 14.69 -14.13
C SER A 371 -34.50 13.75 -13.18
N SER A 372 -35.10 12.72 -13.75
CA SER A 372 -35.44 11.55 -12.97
C SER A 372 -34.11 10.97 -12.46
N CYS A 373 -33.80 11.16 -11.19
CA CYS A 373 -32.89 10.27 -10.48
C CYS A 373 -33.57 8.89 -10.42
N THR A 374 -33.51 8.15 -11.52
CA THR A 374 -33.68 6.70 -11.47
C THR A 374 -32.37 6.15 -10.96
N SER A 375 -32.46 5.24 -9.98
CA SER A 375 -31.37 4.46 -9.43
C SER A 375 -30.69 3.65 -10.55
N ALA A 376 -29.79 4.29 -11.30
CA ALA A 376 -28.91 3.61 -12.22
C ALA A 376 -27.68 3.15 -11.43
N SER A 377 -27.55 1.83 -11.30
CA SER A 377 -26.36 1.17 -10.81
C SER A 377 -25.17 1.52 -11.73
N ILE A 378 -24.40 2.56 -11.37
CA ILE A 378 -23.20 2.97 -12.10
C ILE A 378 -22.07 2.00 -11.74
N LYS A 379 -21.77 1.08 -12.66
CA LYS A 379 -20.55 0.26 -12.63
C LYS A 379 -19.33 1.16 -12.87
N PRO A 380 -18.26 1.09 -12.04
CA PRO A 380 -17.10 1.94 -12.22
C PRO A 380 -16.27 1.42 -13.41
N LYS A 381 -16.23 2.21 -14.49
CA LYS A 381 -15.18 2.09 -15.52
C LYS A 381 -14.07 3.07 -15.16
N SER A 382 -12.88 2.52 -14.91
CA SER A 382 -11.55 3.14 -15.01
C SER A 382 -11.41 4.60 -14.54
N PHE A 383 -10.85 4.81 -13.34
CA PHE A 383 -10.28 6.10 -12.96
C PHE A 383 -8.75 6.02 -12.92
N THR A 384 -8.13 6.67 -13.89
CA THR A 384 -6.72 7.07 -13.88
C THR A 384 -6.53 8.13 -12.78
N PHE A 385 -5.66 7.85 -11.82
CA PHE A 385 -5.31 8.78 -10.74
C PHE A 385 -4.52 9.98 -11.28
N PHE A 386 -4.86 11.18 -10.78
CA PHE A 386 -4.32 12.50 -11.13
C PHE A 386 -4.72 13.04 -12.51
N LYS A 387 -5.91 13.63 -12.59
CA LYS A 387 -6.11 14.87 -13.34
C LYS A 387 -6.62 15.93 -12.37
N ARG A 388 -6.06 17.14 -12.48
CA ARG A 388 -6.61 18.38 -11.93
C ARG A 388 -8.10 18.41 -12.26
N VAL A 389 -8.96 18.76 -11.30
CA VAL A 389 -10.34 19.14 -11.65
C VAL A 389 -10.22 20.44 -12.43
N ASP A 390 -10.05 20.31 -13.74
CA ASP A 390 -10.23 21.42 -14.66
C ASP A 390 -11.74 21.59 -14.77
N VAL A 391 -12.25 22.70 -14.23
CA VAL A 391 -13.62 23.14 -14.50
C VAL A 391 -13.66 23.41 -16.00
N GLU A 392 -14.36 22.57 -16.77
CA GLU A 392 -14.49 22.74 -18.22
C GLU A 392 -14.91 24.17 -18.57
N GLU A 393 -14.17 24.75 -19.52
CA GLU A 393 -14.39 26.03 -20.16
C GLU A 393 -15.64 25.97 -21.04
N ASP A 394 -16.83 26.09 -20.46
CA ASP A 394 -18.07 26.30 -21.24
C ASP A 394 -18.95 27.38 -20.59
N VAL A 395 -18.34 28.50 -20.20
CA VAL A 395 -19.05 29.76 -19.88
C VAL A 395 -18.20 30.96 -20.30
N GLU A 396 -17.89 31.07 -21.59
CA GLU A 396 -17.48 32.33 -22.20
C GLU A 396 -18.52 32.78 -23.22
N GLU A 397 -19.70 33.16 -22.74
CA GLU A 397 -20.51 34.23 -23.33
C GLU A 397 -21.63 34.55 -22.34
N GLU A 398 -21.76 35.82 -21.97
CA GLU A 398 -22.79 36.39 -21.06
C GLU A 398 -22.64 36.18 -19.54
N CYS A 399 -21.53 36.62 -18.95
CA CYS A 399 -21.49 36.91 -17.51
C CYS A 399 -20.77 38.25 -17.24
N GLY A 400 -21.38 39.12 -16.42
CA GLY A 400 -20.82 40.42 -16.02
C GLY A 400 -19.56 40.30 -15.15
N ASP A 401 -18.75 41.36 -15.13
CA ASP A 401 -17.42 41.38 -14.50
C ASP A 401 -17.43 41.06 -13.00
N GLU A 402 -18.47 41.45 -12.26
CA GLU A 402 -18.60 41.15 -10.81
C GLU A 402 -18.79 39.65 -10.54
N THR A 403 -19.54 38.95 -11.39
CA THR A 403 -19.81 37.51 -11.27
C THR A 403 -18.55 36.70 -11.59
N LYS A 404 -17.78 37.13 -12.60
CA LYS A 404 -16.48 36.55 -12.93
C LYS A 404 -15.50 36.71 -11.76
N GLN A 405 -15.49 37.87 -11.11
CA GLN A 405 -14.61 38.13 -9.98
C GLN A 405 -14.97 37.28 -8.74
N GLN A 406 -16.26 37.08 -8.45
CA GLN A 406 -16.72 36.18 -7.37
C GLN A 406 -16.43 34.70 -7.66
N LEU A 407 -16.58 34.27 -8.90
CA LEU A 407 -16.23 32.90 -9.33
C LEU A 407 -14.72 32.65 -9.18
N GLU A 408 -13.89 33.62 -9.53
CA GLU A 408 -12.43 33.54 -9.40
C GLU A 408 -11.97 33.47 -7.94
N VAL A 409 -12.62 34.24 -7.04
CA VAL A 409 -12.39 34.18 -5.60
C VAL A 409 -12.78 32.80 -5.05
N THR A 410 -13.95 32.29 -5.44
CA THR A 410 -14.43 30.96 -5.03
C THR A 410 -13.50 29.85 -5.52
N LYS A 411 -13.03 29.91 -6.78
CA LYS A 411 -12.05 28.96 -7.33
C LYS A 411 -10.73 28.99 -6.54
N LYS A 412 -10.26 30.18 -6.14
CA LYS A 412 -9.04 30.33 -5.31
C LYS A 412 -9.23 29.78 -3.90
N GLU A 413 -10.38 30.02 -3.28
CA GLU A 413 -10.70 29.50 -1.95
C GLU A 413 -10.83 27.98 -1.94
N VAL A 414 -11.49 27.39 -2.95
CA VAL A 414 -11.59 25.93 -3.12
C VAL A 414 -10.21 25.32 -3.36
N SER A 415 -9.38 25.92 -4.23
CA SER A 415 -8.02 25.43 -4.45
C SER A 415 -7.14 25.55 -3.19
N HIS A 416 -7.31 26.61 -2.42
CA HIS A 416 -6.61 26.81 -1.15
C HIS A 416 -7.08 25.79 -0.09
N ALA A 417 -8.39 25.54 0.01
CA ALA A 417 -8.98 24.55 0.90
C ALA A 417 -8.53 23.12 0.54
N GLN A 418 -8.48 22.77 -0.75
CA GLN A 418 -7.95 21.49 -1.23
C GLN A 418 -6.48 21.29 -0.85
N LYS A 419 -5.64 22.33 -1.02
CA LYS A 419 -4.23 22.29 -0.59
C LYS A 419 -4.08 22.15 0.93
N LYS A 420 -4.96 22.80 1.70
CA LYS A 420 -5.03 22.67 3.17
C LYS A 420 -5.50 21.28 3.61
N LEU A 421 -6.46 20.68 2.90
CA LEU A 421 -6.98 19.32 3.12
C LEU A 421 -5.91 18.25 2.87
N VAL A 422 -5.09 18.43 1.83
CA VAL A 422 -3.95 17.55 1.55
C VAL A 422 -2.85 17.70 2.63
N ALA A 423 -2.67 18.90 3.18
CA ALA A 423 -1.69 19.18 4.24
C ALA A 423 -2.15 18.73 5.65
N GLU A 424 -3.45 18.77 5.95
CA GLU A 424 -4.03 18.38 7.26
C GLU A 424 -4.74 17.00 7.23
N ARG A 425 -4.10 15.98 6.63
CA ARG A 425 -4.60 14.58 6.62
C ARG A 425 -4.96 14.01 8.01
N ARG A 426 -4.54 14.65 9.11
CA ARG A 426 -4.61 14.13 10.49
C ARG A 426 -5.84 14.54 11.31
N LYS A 427 -6.72 15.43 10.82
CA LYS A 427 -7.88 15.91 11.60
C LYS A 427 -9.23 15.63 10.92
N GLY A 428 -9.37 14.46 10.30
CA GLY A 428 -10.53 14.11 9.47
C GLY A 428 -11.89 14.45 10.07
N LEU A 429 -12.12 14.21 11.37
CA LEU A 429 -13.43 14.48 11.98
C LEU A 429 -13.65 15.95 12.38
N ILE A 430 -12.63 16.62 12.91
CA ILE A 430 -12.72 18.03 13.34
C ILE A 430 -12.74 18.94 12.11
N LEU A 431 -11.94 18.62 11.09
CA LEU A 431 -11.94 19.37 9.85
C LEU A 431 -13.23 19.12 9.05
N LEU A 432 -13.82 17.92 9.09
CA LEU A 432 -15.15 17.65 8.53
C LEU A 432 -16.24 18.44 9.27
N LEU A 433 -16.18 18.52 10.61
CA LEU A 433 -17.11 19.35 11.38
C LEU A 433 -16.93 20.84 11.10
N VAL A 434 -15.69 21.32 10.96
CA VAL A 434 -15.40 22.71 10.58
C VAL A 434 -15.83 22.97 9.13
N LEU A 435 -15.61 22.04 8.20
CA LEU A 435 -16.03 22.17 6.80
C LEU A 435 -17.57 22.14 6.69
N CYS A 436 -18.25 21.20 7.35
CA CYS A 436 -19.70 21.17 7.45
C CYS A 436 -20.25 22.43 8.12
N TRP A 437 -19.62 22.93 9.17
CA TRP A 437 -20.02 24.18 9.83
C TRP A 437 -19.80 25.39 8.91
N THR A 438 -18.66 25.48 8.23
CA THR A 438 -18.33 26.57 7.30
C THR A 438 -19.27 26.57 6.09
N ILE A 439 -19.54 25.39 5.51
CA ILE A 439 -20.51 25.20 4.42
C ILE A 439 -21.92 25.55 4.88
N MET A 440 -22.35 25.13 6.08
CA MET A 440 -23.64 25.52 6.66
C MET A 440 -23.72 27.03 6.93
N THR A 441 -22.68 27.67 7.45
CA THR A 441 -22.67 29.13 7.64
C THR A 441 -22.66 29.90 6.32
N CYS A 442 -22.00 29.39 5.28
CA CYS A 442 -22.05 29.97 3.94
C CYS A 442 -23.43 29.79 3.30
N LEU A 443 -24.10 28.65 3.50
CA LEU A 443 -25.46 28.40 3.03
C LEU A 443 -26.51 29.26 3.77
N PHE A 444 -26.31 29.56 5.05
CA PHE A 444 -27.26 30.35 5.85
C PHE A 444 -27.04 31.87 5.78
N ASN A 445 -25.86 32.36 5.38
CA ASN A 445 -25.60 33.79 5.21
C ASN A 445 -26.05 34.35 3.85
N VAL A 446 -26.56 33.52 2.94
CA VAL A 446 -27.29 33.96 1.74
C VAL A 446 -28.78 34.00 2.07
N GLN A 447 -29.18 34.93 2.94
CA GLN A 447 -30.58 35.35 3.04
C GLN A 447 -30.72 36.63 2.19
N PRO A 448 -31.73 36.73 1.31
CA PRO A 448 -31.99 37.98 0.61
C PRO A 448 -32.31 39.08 1.63
N LYS A 449 -31.76 40.28 1.42
CA LYS A 449 -32.25 41.49 2.10
C LYS A 449 -33.72 41.66 1.74
N SER A 450 -34.64 41.25 2.62
CA SER A 450 -36.03 41.66 2.53
C SER A 450 -36.10 43.15 2.87
N GLU A 451 -36.32 44.00 1.87
CA GLU A 451 -36.71 45.39 2.11
C GLU A 451 -38.09 45.44 2.82
N PRO A 452 -38.31 46.38 3.75
CA PRO A 452 -39.55 46.47 4.48
C PRO A 452 -40.67 47.04 3.60
N PHE A 453 -41.71 46.24 3.36
CA PHE A 453 -42.99 46.73 2.86
C PHE A 453 -43.57 47.76 3.84
N SER A 454 -43.77 48.99 3.38
CA SER A 454 -44.54 50.02 4.10
C SER A 454 -45.97 50.13 3.54
N PRO A 455 -46.97 50.55 4.34
CA PRO A 455 -48.36 50.19 4.14
C PRO A 455 -49.21 51.33 3.54
N THR A 456 -50.17 50.99 2.68
CA THR A 456 -51.50 51.68 2.58
C THR A 456 -52.48 50.79 1.80
N LYS A 457 -53.59 50.36 2.44
CA LYS A 457 -55.01 50.75 2.18
C LYS A 457 -55.40 50.66 0.69
N HIS A 458 -56.34 49.83 0.25
CA HIS A 458 -57.68 49.53 0.77
C HIS A 458 -58.17 48.17 0.28
#